data_AF-A0A7S0FN76-F1
#
_entry.id   AF-A0A7S0FN76-F1
#
_cell.length_a   1.000
_cell.length_b   1.000
_cell.length_c   1.000
_cell.angle_alpha   90.00
_cell.angle_beta   90.00
_cell.angle_gamma   90.00
#
_symmetry.space_group_name_H-M   'P 1'
#
loop_
_entity.id
_entity.type
_entity.pdbx_description
1 polymer ?
#
loop_
_entity_poly.entity_id
_entity_poly.type
_entity_poly.pdbx_seq_one_letter_code
_entity_poly.pdbx_strand_id
1 'polypeptide(L)'
;MPRCGATDCARVPSQPSRRRHAEGAASLVLPGSRTACVAVLVALGFAPLASAAGSLRRAVTIGAHAEALSQEEPKDSDWELLFAGNDGWTGGRSTCGVWGELVGGFRVAGRGHKLTRTYRMPPGLVDAKIVYNFVKIDDWQGEKGTVTVNGKVYYGPKLYAAAGAQVCGHSAPGFNEVKVPIMVPLKPVGENVVEVSSTLVQPAEQASFGITDIKVFGIEAGKCEASLCGPGRLLKEPPPRCEFMECEEDECCDDAPTCDAGVCRRGQILKQSLPRHCAAEPCERRECCDDLPRCEQHVCSAGQILKRLQPHHCRATACTSKECCDDLPRCAASRCVAGRVLKQPPPEFCKDLSCTDAECCDDSPKCKPSDCRSPKVVSKQAPAFCKDRKCTEAECCETLSKPIKSDTRSSHPFPRALLVAVAATLPMSGLGPHKLSV
;
A
#
# COMPACT_ATOMS: atom_id res chain seq x y z
N MET A 1 -37.45 10.03 -32.63
CA MET A 1 -37.43 11.11 -33.64
C MET A 1 -37.11 12.42 -32.96
N PRO A 2 -36.46 13.38 -33.65
CA PRO A 2 -35.69 14.44 -33.00
C PRO A 2 -36.44 15.79 -32.91
N ARG A 3 -35.96 16.68 -32.02
CA ARG A 3 -35.96 18.13 -32.27
C ARG A 3 -34.64 18.74 -31.82
N CYS A 4 -33.96 19.36 -32.78
CA CYS A 4 -32.83 20.25 -32.51
C CYS A 4 -33.35 21.60 -31.98
N GLY A 5 -32.50 22.32 -31.26
CA GLY A 5 -32.71 23.71 -30.87
C GLY A 5 -31.37 24.32 -30.46
N ALA A 6 -30.74 25.04 -31.39
CA ALA A 6 -29.45 25.69 -31.17
C ALA A 6 -29.64 27.19 -30.91
N THR A 7 -28.84 27.74 -29.99
CA THR A 7 -28.33 29.11 -30.11
C THR A 7 -27.11 29.31 -29.21
N ASP A 8 -26.07 29.92 -29.77
CA ASP A 8 -24.86 30.33 -29.06
C ASP A 8 -25.09 31.45 -28.05
N CYS A 9 -24.27 31.48 -27.00
CA CYS A 9 -23.83 32.73 -26.37
C CYS A 9 -22.54 32.48 -25.57
N ALA A 10 -21.42 33.02 -26.04
CA ALA A 10 -20.13 32.89 -25.38
C ALA A 10 -20.07 33.64 -24.05
N ARG A 11 -19.37 33.10 -23.05
CA ARG A 11 -18.89 33.87 -21.90
C ARG A 11 -17.49 33.46 -21.47
N VAL A 12 -16.55 34.39 -21.67
CA VAL A 12 -15.16 34.33 -21.22
C VAL A 12 -15.10 34.68 -19.72
N PRO A 13 -14.40 33.89 -18.87
CA PRO A 13 -14.01 34.32 -17.54
C PRO A 13 -12.80 35.27 -17.62
N SER A 14 -12.93 36.44 -17.00
CA SER A 14 -11.93 37.52 -16.99
C SER A 14 -10.71 37.24 -16.11
N GLN A 15 -9.51 37.62 -16.57
CA GLN A 15 -8.32 37.71 -15.72
C GLN A 15 -8.41 38.89 -14.73
N PRO A 16 -7.90 38.75 -13.49
CA PRO A 16 -7.65 39.88 -12.60
C PRO A 16 -6.29 40.54 -12.85
N SER A 17 -6.36 41.73 -13.44
CA SER A 17 -5.48 42.90 -13.33
C SER A 17 -4.17 42.83 -12.49
N ARG A 18 -3.06 43.23 -13.12
CA ARG A 18 -1.81 43.64 -12.46
C ARG A 18 -2.02 44.92 -11.62
N ARG A 19 -1.53 44.95 -10.38
CA ARG A 19 -1.12 46.22 -9.73
C ARG A 19 0.40 46.38 -9.81
N ARG A 20 0.84 47.54 -10.30
CA ARG A 20 2.22 48.02 -10.13
C ARG A 20 2.24 48.89 -8.87
N HIS A 21 3.27 48.75 -8.05
CA HIS A 21 3.83 49.87 -7.30
C HIS A 21 5.28 50.01 -7.74
N ALA A 22 5.71 51.26 -7.92
CA ALA A 22 7.08 51.66 -8.18
C ALA A 22 7.55 52.51 -6.99
N GLU A 23 8.80 52.99 -7.08
CA GLU A 23 9.54 53.75 -6.04
C GLU A 23 10.08 52.86 -4.90
N GLY A 24 11.30 53.06 -4.39
CA GLY A 24 12.28 54.12 -4.69
C GLY A 24 13.73 53.61 -4.67
N ALA A 25 14.64 54.43 -5.20
CA ALA A 25 16.06 54.09 -5.31
C ALA A 25 16.85 54.36 -4.01
N ALA A 26 17.86 53.54 -3.76
CA ALA A 26 18.97 53.87 -2.86
C ALA A 26 20.26 53.21 -3.37
N SER A 27 21.01 53.92 -4.22
CA SER A 27 22.35 53.50 -4.64
C SER A 27 23.36 54.09 -3.67
N LEU A 28 24.00 53.24 -2.86
CA LEU A 28 24.89 53.67 -1.79
C LEU A 28 26.34 53.34 -2.17
N VAL A 29 27.01 54.33 -2.75
CA VAL A 29 28.44 54.28 -3.06
C VAL A 29 29.23 54.56 -1.79
N LEU A 30 30.12 53.66 -1.39
CA LEU A 30 31.22 53.95 -0.47
C LEU A 30 32.54 53.32 -0.96
N PRO A 31 33.71 53.92 -0.64
CA PRO A 31 34.93 53.69 -1.38
C PRO A 31 35.90 52.69 -0.74
N GLY A 32 36.77 52.18 -1.62
CA GLY A 32 38.10 51.59 -1.40
C GLY A 32 38.62 51.29 0.00
N SER A 33 39.08 50.04 0.16
CA SER A 33 40.21 49.71 1.02
C SER A 33 41.22 48.85 0.25
N ARG A 34 42.47 49.32 0.17
CA ARG A 34 43.61 48.52 -0.28
C ARG A 34 44.16 47.79 0.93
N THR A 35 44.14 46.46 0.93
CA THR A 35 44.90 45.67 1.91
C THR A 35 45.93 44.83 1.18
N ALA A 36 47.20 45.03 1.51
CA ALA A 36 48.30 44.30 0.91
C ALA A 36 48.36 42.86 1.45
N CYS A 37 48.50 41.87 0.57
CA CYS A 37 48.88 40.52 0.99
C CYS A 37 50.35 40.53 1.43
N VAL A 38 50.58 40.38 2.73
CA VAL A 38 51.91 40.13 3.29
C VAL A 38 52.33 38.70 2.93
N ALA A 39 53.41 38.56 2.17
CA ALA A 39 54.02 37.26 1.92
C ALA A 39 54.75 36.77 3.18
N VAL A 40 54.27 35.67 3.77
CA VAL A 40 54.95 34.98 4.87
C VAL A 40 55.69 33.77 4.29
N LEU A 41 57.01 33.89 4.17
CA LEU A 41 57.91 32.78 3.91
C LEU A 41 58.06 31.92 5.17
N VAL A 42 57.58 30.68 5.14
CA VAL A 42 57.99 29.63 6.07
C VAL A 42 58.68 28.53 5.27
N ALA A 43 59.98 28.36 5.49
CA ALA A 43 60.79 27.33 4.89
C ALA A 43 61.10 26.24 5.93
N LEU A 44 60.43 25.10 5.82
CA LEU A 44 60.79 23.80 6.39
C LEU A 44 60.33 22.76 5.35
N GLY A 45 61.09 21.75 4.92
CA GLY A 45 62.36 21.27 5.46
C GLY A 45 62.27 19.76 5.72
N PHE A 46 62.12 18.95 4.67
CA PHE A 46 62.14 17.48 4.78
C PHE A 46 62.97 16.82 3.67
N ALA A 47 63.75 15.83 4.09
CA ALA A 47 64.63 15.01 3.27
C ALA A 47 63.87 13.78 2.70
N PRO A 48 64.44 13.02 1.74
CA PRO A 48 63.67 12.17 0.83
C PRO A 48 63.44 10.74 1.36
N LEU A 49 62.42 10.06 0.84
CA LEU A 49 62.31 8.60 0.93
C LEU A 49 61.49 7.96 -0.20
N ALA A 50 62.02 6.84 -0.68
CA ALA A 50 61.36 5.72 -1.37
C ALA A 50 60.63 5.95 -2.72
N SER A 51 61.23 5.37 -3.75
CA SER A 51 60.58 4.96 -5.02
C SER A 51 59.38 4.04 -4.79
N ALA A 52 58.26 4.34 -5.47
CA ALA A 52 57.18 3.39 -5.72
C ALA A 52 56.70 3.56 -7.17
N ALA A 53 57.07 2.62 -8.05
CA ALA A 53 56.69 2.63 -9.45
C ALA A 53 55.24 2.12 -9.63
N GLY A 54 54.27 3.03 -9.56
CA GLY A 54 52.86 2.78 -9.89
C GLY A 54 52.49 3.38 -11.26
N SER A 55 52.08 2.53 -12.21
CA SER A 55 51.75 2.93 -13.58
C SER A 55 50.38 3.65 -13.66
N LEU A 56 50.36 4.95 -13.31
CA LEU A 56 49.19 5.81 -13.50
C LEU A 56 49.05 6.22 -14.97
N ARG A 57 48.20 5.49 -15.72
CA ARG A 57 47.63 5.98 -16.98
C ARG A 57 46.61 7.08 -16.70
N ARG A 58 47.08 8.31 -16.48
CA ARG A 58 46.23 9.49 -16.32
C ARG A 58 45.48 9.77 -17.64
N ALA A 59 44.17 9.51 -17.67
CA ALA A 59 43.31 10.10 -18.68
C ALA A 59 43.30 11.62 -18.50
N VAL A 60 43.33 12.39 -19.60
CA VAL A 60 43.31 13.85 -19.54
C VAL A 60 41.86 14.33 -19.51
N THR A 61 41.31 14.50 -18.30
CA THR A 61 40.01 15.13 -18.10
C THR A 61 40.14 16.63 -18.37
N ILE A 62 39.43 17.14 -19.38
CA ILE A 62 39.43 18.57 -19.73
C ILE A 62 38.33 19.25 -18.93
N GLY A 63 38.73 19.93 -17.85
CA GLY A 63 37.82 20.40 -16.81
C GLY A 63 36.90 21.56 -17.20
N ALA A 64 35.69 21.52 -16.64
CA ALA A 64 34.88 22.69 -16.35
C ALA A 64 34.80 22.82 -14.81
N HIS A 65 34.78 24.04 -14.27
CA HIS A 65 34.60 24.25 -12.83
C HIS A 65 33.18 23.84 -12.41
N ALA A 66 33.08 23.04 -11.35
CA ALA A 66 31.84 22.70 -10.67
C ALA A 66 32.08 22.71 -9.14
N GLU A 67 31.06 23.11 -8.38
CA GLU A 67 31.08 23.06 -6.91
C GLU A 67 31.04 21.62 -6.42
N ALA A 68 31.89 21.30 -5.44
CA ALA A 68 32.08 19.94 -4.95
C ALA A 68 31.02 19.56 -3.91
N LEU A 69 29.88 19.05 -4.37
CA LEU A 69 29.21 17.96 -3.67
C LEU A 69 30.11 16.72 -3.77
N SER A 70 30.35 16.03 -2.65
CA SER A 70 31.22 14.86 -2.58
C SER A 70 30.52 13.59 -3.09
N GLN A 71 30.10 13.60 -4.35
CA GLN A 71 29.69 12.39 -5.05
C GLN A 71 30.94 11.57 -5.37
N GLU A 72 30.99 10.31 -4.95
CA GLU A 72 32.08 9.41 -5.36
C GLU A 72 32.03 9.21 -6.88
N GLU A 73 33.17 9.33 -7.56
CA GLU A 73 33.23 9.04 -8.99
C GLU A 73 32.89 7.54 -9.23
N PRO A 74 32.02 7.20 -10.21
CA PRO A 74 31.65 5.82 -10.47
C PRO A 74 32.87 4.93 -10.73
N LYS A 75 32.88 3.73 -10.16
CA LYS A 75 34.00 2.79 -10.33
C LYS A 75 34.01 2.30 -11.78
N ASP A 76 35.18 1.97 -12.31
CA ASP A 76 35.31 1.46 -13.68
C ASP A 76 34.51 0.15 -13.92
N SER A 77 34.11 -0.55 -12.85
CA SER A 77 33.21 -1.71 -12.86
C SER A 77 31.76 -1.39 -13.24
N ASP A 78 31.33 -0.15 -13.04
CA ASP A 78 29.91 0.24 -13.02
C ASP A 78 29.43 0.67 -14.43
N TRP A 79 30.37 0.76 -15.38
CA TRP A 79 30.16 1.18 -16.76
C TRP A 79 29.86 0.00 -17.70
N GLU A 80 28.61 -0.13 -18.12
CA GLU A 80 28.20 -1.11 -19.12
C GLU A 80 28.57 -0.66 -20.55
N LEU A 81 29.07 -1.58 -21.38
CA LEU A 81 29.37 -1.34 -22.79
C LEU A 81 28.10 -1.42 -23.64
N LEU A 82 27.57 -0.27 -24.05
CA LEU A 82 26.32 -0.16 -24.82
C LEU A 82 26.54 -0.30 -26.34
N PHE A 83 27.62 0.30 -26.86
CA PHE A 83 27.95 0.25 -28.28
C PHE A 83 29.46 0.12 -28.48
N ALA A 84 29.88 -0.59 -29.52
CA ALA A 84 31.28 -0.70 -29.91
C ALA A 84 31.45 -0.64 -31.44
N GLY A 85 32.66 -0.31 -31.89
CA GLY A 85 33.10 -0.47 -33.27
C GLY A 85 32.65 0.60 -34.27
N ASN A 86 32.98 0.34 -35.53
CA ASN A 86 33.05 1.32 -36.62
C ASN A 86 31.73 1.48 -37.41
N ASP A 87 30.68 0.75 -37.05
CA ASP A 87 29.42 0.72 -37.81
C ASP A 87 28.56 1.96 -37.58
N GLY A 88 27.79 2.37 -38.58
CA GLY A 88 26.95 3.58 -38.51
C GLY A 88 27.72 4.91 -38.46
N TRP A 89 29.05 4.90 -38.50
CA TRP A 89 29.85 6.11 -38.70
C TRP A 89 29.92 6.50 -40.18
N THR A 90 29.77 7.79 -40.45
CA THR A 90 30.00 8.39 -41.77
C THR A 90 31.46 8.76 -41.99
N GLY A 91 31.80 9.21 -43.20
CA GLY A 91 33.11 9.78 -43.51
C GLY A 91 34.15 8.77 -44.02
N GLY A 92 33.75 7.55 -44.36
CA GLY A 92 34.62 6.55 -44.97
C GLY A 92 35.48 5.76 -43.97
N ARG A 93 36.26 4.81 -44.48
CA ARG A 93 37.15 3.95 -43.68
C ARG A 93 38.47 3.69 -44.42
N SER A 94 39.53 3.41 -43.67
CA SER A 94 40.84 3.01 -44.18
C SER A 94 41.51 2.02 -43.23
N THR A 95 42.70 1.54 -43.58
CA THR A 95 43.53 0.70 -42.69
C THR A 95 44.84 1.42 -42.34
N CYS A 96 45.34 1.18 -41.13
CA CYS A 96 46.58 1.79 -40.64
C CYS A 96 47.50 0.75 -39.99
N GLY A 97 48.23 -0.01 -40.82
CA GLY A 97 49.24 -0.97 -40.38
C GLY A 97 48.74 -1.92 -39.29
N VAL A 98 49.50 -2.01 -38.20
CA VAL A 98 49.18 -2.85 -37.02
C VAL A 98 48.00 -2.35 -36.19
N TRP A 99 47.43 -1.17 -36.48
CA TRP A 99 46.25 -0.63 -35.79
C TRP A 99 44.93 -1.02 -36.45
N GLY A 100 44.96 -1.72 -37.60
CA GLY A 100 43.76 -2.26 -38.24
C GLY A 100 42.90 -1.19 -38.93
N GLU A 101 41.58 -1.38 -38.89
CA GLU A 101 40.60 -0.50 -39.53
C GLU A 101 40.35 0.79 -38.72
N LEU A 102 40.33 1.92 -39.42
CA LEU A 102 39.96 3.24 -38.90
C LEU A 102 38.67 3.72 -39.58
N VAL A 103 37.82 4.42 -38.82
CA VAL A 103 36.85 5.36 -39.43
C VAL A 103 37.63 6.61 -39.83
N GLY A 104 37.46 7.09 -41.06
CA GLY A 104 38.34 8.07 -41.66
C GLY A 104 39.72 7.48 -41.98
N GLY A 105 40.78 8.19 -41.60
CA GLY A 105 42.19 7.81 -41.77
C GLY A 105 42.81 8.28 -43.10
N PHE A 106 43.95 7.69 -43.46
CA PHE A 106 44.82 8.19 -44.53
C PHE A 106 44.11 8.25 -45.89
N ARG A 107 44.23 9.40 -46.58
CA ARG A 107 43.53 9.71 -47.86
C ARG A 107 42.01 9.69 -47.79
N VAL A 108 41.42 9.60 -46.60
CA VAL A 108 39.97 9.60 -46.39
C VAL A 108 39.52 10.86 -45.65
N ALA A 109 40.30 11.33 -44.67
CA ALA A 109 39.84 12.35 -43.73
C ALA A 109 40.93 13.42 -43.44
N GLY A 110 40.96 14.46 -44.28
CA GLY A 110 41.84 15.64 -44.14
C GLY A 110 41.06 16.93 -43.85
N ARG A 111 41.53 18.08 -44.35
CA ARG A 111 40.89 19.40 -44.20
C ARG A 111 39.38 19.37 -44.40
N GLY A 112 38.65 19.90 -43.41
CA GLY A 112 37.21 20.12 -43.48
C GLY A 112 36.35 18.87 -43.40
N HIS A 113 36.95 17.68 -43.32
CA HIS A 113 36.21 16.43 -43.22
C HIS A 113 35.60 16.23 -41.83
N LYS A 114 34.50 15.47 -41.79
CA LYS A 114 33.71 15.19 -40.59
C LYS A 114 33.32 13.73 -40.57
N LEU A 115 33.60 13.06 -39.46
CA LEU A 115 33.13 11.71 -39.16
C LEU A 115 31.94 11.87 -38.22
N THR A 116 30.74 11.42 -38.59
CA THR A 116 29.54 11.59 -37.76
C THR A 116 28.87 10.26 -37.43
N ARG A 117 28.31 10.16 -36.22
CA ARG A 117 27.39 9.09 -35.81
C ARG A 117 26.41 9.61 -34.78
N THR A 118 25.15 9.20 -34.89
CA THR A 118 24.13 9.43 -33.87
C THR A 118 23.96 8.17 -33.04
N TYR A 119 24.07 8.31 -31.72
CA TYR A 119 23.73 7.25 -30.76
C TYR A 119 22.37 7.58 -30.12
N ARG A 120 21.48 6.60 -30.04
CA ARG A 120 20.24 6.69 -29.26
C ARG A 120 20.41 5.86 -28.01
N MET A 121 20.39 6.51 -26.85
CA MET A 121 20.63 5.86 -25.57
C MET A 121 19.38 5.13 -25.07
N PRO A 122 19.53 3.97 -24.40
CA PRO A 122 18.41 3.31 -23.74
C PRO A 122 17.87 4.17 -22.58
N PRO A 123 16.58 4.04 -22.23
CA PRO A 123 16.00 4.74 -21.09
C PRO A 123 16.52 4.19 -19.76
N GLY A 124 16.58 5.05 -18.74
CA GLY A 124 16.94 4.64 -17.38
C GLY A 124 18.45 4.50 -17.14
N LEU A 125 19.28 5.15 -17.95
CA LEU A 125 20.67 5.46 -17.60
C LEU A 125 20.74 6.78 -16.80
N VAL A 126 21.74 6.89 -15.92
CA VAL A 126 22.06 8.12 -15.16
C VAL A 126 23.28 8.86 -15.70
N ASP A 127 24.24 8.14 -16.29
CA ASP A 127 25.40 8.71 -16.97
C ASP A 127 25.75 7.93 -18.26
N ALA A 128 26.46 8.58 -19.18
CA ALA A 128 26.94 8.00 -20.43
C ALA A 128 28.20 8.70 -20.95
N LYS A 129 29.12 7.94 -21.56
CA LYS A 129 30.35 8.47 -22.17
C LYS A 129 30.73 7.73 -23.45
N ILE A 130 31.35 8.44 -24.39
CA ILE A 130 32.07 7.84 -25.51
C ILE A 130 33.56 7.86 -25.24
N VAL A 131 34.23 6.74 -25.51
CA VAL A 131 35.68 6.57 -25.43
C VAL A 131 36.18 6.04 -26.78
N TYR A 132 37.24 6.64 -27.32
CA TYR A 132 37.86 6.19 -28.56
C TYR A 132 39.32 6.68 -28.64
N ASN A 133 40.10 6.12 -29.55
CA ASN A 133 41.41 6.66 -29.91
C ASN A 133 41.26 7.57 -31.13
N PHE A 134 41.53 8.87 -30.97
CA PHE A 134 41.76 9.78 -32.10
C PHE A 134 43.11 9.48 -32.72
N VAL A 135 43.14 9.23 -34.02
CA VAL A 135 44.35 8.89 -34.76
C VAL A 135 44.80 10.09 -35.56
N LYS A 136 46.01 10.57 -35.29
CA LYS A 136 46.72 11.56 -36.10
C LYS A 136 47.67 10.84 -37.06
N ILE A 137 47.67 11.27 -38.32
CA ILE A 137 48.44 10.67 -39.42
C ILE A 137 49.17 11.78 -40.19
N ASP A 138 50.45 11.54 -40.51
CA ASP A 138 51.31 12.42 -41.33
C ASP A 138 51.59 13.84 -40.80
N ASP A 139 51.63 14.85 -41.67
CA ASP A 139 52.18 16.18 -41.40
C ASP A 139 51.19 17.10 -40.67
N TRP A 140 51.37 17.20 -39.35
CA TRP A 140 50.63 18.15 -38.50
C TRP A 140 51.60 19.20 -37.97
N GLN A 141 51.19 20.46 -37.99
CA GLN A 141 51.98 21.63 -37.64
C GLN A 141 51.39 22.37 -36.41
N GLY A 142 50.74 21.62 -35.52
CA GLY A 142 50.13 22.12 -34.28
C GLY A 142 48.60 22.20 -34.30
N GLU A 143 47.95 21.58 -35.29
CA GLU A 143 46.50 21.40 -35.37
C GLU A 143 45.99 20.47 -34.26
N LYS A 144 44.66 20.44 -34.10
CA LYS A 144 43.99 19.66 -33.06
C LYS A 144 42.92 18.76 -33.68
N GLY A 145 42.74 17.59 -33.08
CA GLY A 145 41.47 16.86 -33.18
C GLY A 145 40.37 17.61 -32.43
N THR A 146 39.16 17.60 -32.97
CA THR A 146 37.97 18.21 -32.38
C THR A 146 36.84 17.20 -32.36
N VAL A 147 36.05 17.22 -31.29
CA VAL A 147 34.83 16.42 -31.20
C VAL A 147 33.69 17.26 -30.68
N THR A 148 32.55 17.20 -31.37
CA THR A 148 31.34 17.92 -31.01
C THR A 148 30.27 16.90 -30.64
N VAL A 149 29.69 17.03 -29.45
CA VAL A 149 28.55 16.22 -29.00
C VAL A 149 27.36 17.15 -28.82
N ASN A 150 26.29 16.95 -29.60
CA ASN A 150 25.08 17.78 -29.54
C ASN A 150 25.36 19.30 -29.60
N GLY A 151 26.34 19.71 -30.42
CA GLY A 151 26.78 21.11 -30.58
C GLY A 151 27.83 21.59 -29.57
N LYS A 152 28.09 20.87 -28.47
CA LYS A 152 29.14 21.21 -27.51
C LYS A 152 30.49 20.66 -27.98
N VAL A 153 31.48 21.55 -28.15
CA VAL A 153 32.81 21.22 -28.68
C VAL A 153 33.79 20.87 -27.56
N TYR A 154 34.58 19.84 -27.78
CA TYR A 154 35.71 19.41 -26.96
C TYR A 154 36.96 19.32 -27.86
N TYR A 155 38.12 19.71 -27.31
CA TYR A 155 39.36 19.87 -28.08
C TYR A 155 40.44 18.89 -27.61
N GLY A 156 41.10 18.22 -28.54
CA GLY A 156 42.32 17.47 -28.25
C GLY A 156 43.54 18.37 -27.99
N PRO A 157 44.68 17.78 -27.59
CA PRO A 157 45.97 18.47 -27.58
C PRO A 157 46.38 18.91 -28.99
N LYS A 158 47.34 19.84 -29.07
CA LYS A 158 48.03 20.12 -30.34
C LYS A 158 48.89 18.92 -30.72
N LEU A 159 48.86 18.53 -32.00
CA LEU A 159 49.63 17.40 -32.53
C LEU A 159 50.60 17.89 -33.61
N TYR A 160 51.73 17.18 -33.73
CA TYR A 160 52.87 17.60 -34.55
C TYR A 160 53.40 16.44 -35.40
N ALA A 161 54.02 16.75 -36.55
CA ALA A 161 54.42 15.82 -37.59
C ALA A 161 55.27 14.68 -37.04
N ALA A 162 56.34 15.00 -36.31
CA ALA A 162 57.29 14.03 -35.76
C ALA A 162 56.79 13.28 -34.50
N ALA A 163 55.64 13.65 -33.93
CA ALA A 163 55.11 12.96 -32.75
C ALA A 163 54.63 11.54 -33.13
N GLY A 164 55.00 10.54 -32.34
CA GLY A 164 54.54 9.16 -32.50
C GLY A 164 55.54 8.26 -33.21
N ALA A 165 55.04 7.34 -34.04
CA ALA A 165 55.85 6.41 -34.84
C ALA A 165 55.18 6.14 -36.19
N GLN A 166 55.96 5.86 -37.23
CA GLN A 166 55.43 5.50 -38.55
C GLN A 166 54.70 4.16 -38.51
N VAL A 167 53.39 4.19 -38.77
CA VAL A 167 52.51 3.01 -38.78
C VAL A 167 51.69 2.92 -40.07
N CYS A 168 51.32 4.05 -40.66
CA CYS A 168 50.65 4.11 -41.96
C CYS A 168 51.00 5.42 -42.69
N GLY A 169 50.07 6.05 -43.41
CA GLY A 169 50.31 7.35 -44.02
C GLY A 169 51.38 7.36 -45.13
N HIS A 170 52.09 8.47 -45.21
CA HIS A 170 53.19 8.75 -46.11
C HIS A 170 54.54 8.44 -45.42
N SER A 171 55.32 7.52 -46.02
CA SER A 171 56.58 7.00 -45.45
C SER A 171 57.77 7.99 -45.45
N ALA A 172 57.53 9.29 -45.27
CA ALA A 172 58.59 10.31 -45.21
C ALA A 172 59.18 10.44 -43.79
N PRO A 173 60.50 10.64 -43.65
CA PRO A 173 61.12 10.80 -42.33
C PRO A 173 60.55 11.97 -41.54
N GLY A 174 60.14 11.73 -40.29
CA GLY A 174 59.62 12.77 -39.40
C GLY A 174 58.13 13.06 -39.58
N PHE A 175 57.44 12.35 -40.46
CA PHE A 175 56.00 12.12 -40.36
C PHE A 175 55.81 10.82 -39.56
N ASN A 176 54.80 10.77 -38.71
CA ASN A 176 54.60 9.72 -37.70
C ASN A 176 53.14 9.71 -37.23
N GLU A 177 52.61 8.56 -36.81
CA GLU A 177 51.24 8.43 -36.33
C GLU A 177 51.13 8.46 -34.80
N VAL A 178 50.03 9.02 -34.27
CA VAL A 178 49.70 9.00 -32.83
C VAL A 178 48.26 8.55 -32.61
N LYS A 179 48.05 7.60 -31.68
CA LYS A 179 46.75 7.39 -31.02
C LYS A 179 46.66 8.25 -29.77
N VAL A 180 45.64 9.12 -29.69
CA VAL A 180 45.30 9.91 -28.50
C VAL A 180 43.99 9.37 -27.92
N PRO A 181 43.96 8.87 -26.67
CA PRO A 181 42.70 8.46 -26.05
C PRO A 181 41.84 9.68 -25.75
N ILE A 182 40.60 9.67 -26.21
CA ILE A 182 39.59 10.71 -25.99
C ILE A 182 38.42 10.09 -25.23
N MET A 183 37.94 10.80 -24.21
CA MET A 183 36.73 10.50 -23.47
C MET A 183 35.84 11.75 -23.48
N VAL A 184 34.55 11.59 -23.79
CA VAL A 184 33.58 12.70 -23.83
C VAL A 184 32.26 12.25 -23.18
N PRO A 185 31.68 13.06 -22.27
CA PRO A 185 30.36 12.77 -21.72
C PRO A 185 29.28 12.94 -22.79
N LEU A 186 28.31 12.03 -22.75
CA LEU A 186 27.09 12.04 -23.55
C LEU A 186 25.89 12.38 -22.64
N LYS A 187 24.74 12.68 -23.23
CA LYS A 187 23.48 12.65 -22.46
C LYS A 187 23.12 11.20 -22.17
N PRO A 188 22.71 10.82 -20.95
CA PRO A 188 22.31 9.45 -20.63
C PRO A 188 21.00 9.03 -21.32
N VAL A 189 20.12 9.97 -21.65
CA VAL A 189 18.83 9.71 -22.30
C VAL A 189 18.69 10.50 -23.59
N GLY A 190 18.07 9.87 -24.60
CA GLY A 190 17.78 10.49 -25.90
C GLY A 190 18.88 10.32 -26.93
N GLU A 191 19.03 11.30 -27.83
CA GLU A 191 19.98 11.23 -28.93
C GLU A 191 21.26 12.04 -28.66
N ASN A 192 22.39 11.46 -29.05
CA ASN A 192 23.71 12.05 -29.02
C ASN A 192 24.29 12.03 -30.43
N VAL A 193 24.28 13.19 -31.10
CA VAL A 193 24.98 13.40 -32.37
C VAL A 193 26.44 13.69 -32.06
N VAL A 194 27.32 12.76 -32.42
CA VAL A 194 28.77 12.88 -32.26
C VAL A 194 29.40 13.18 -33.62
N GLU A 195 30.14 14.27 -33.71
CA GLU A 195 30.96 14.64 -34.87
C GLU A 195 32.42 14.72 -34.45
N VAL A 196 33.30 13.97 -35.12
CA VAL A 196 34.76 14.09 -34.99
C VAL A 196 35.33 14.75 -36.23
N SER A 197 36.19 15.74 -36.02
CA SER A 197 36.81 16.57 -37.04
C SER A 197 38.22 16.99 -36.61
N SER A 198 38.86 17.87 -37.36
CA SER A 198 40.15 18.46 -36.99
C SER A 198 40.29 19.90 -37.50
N THR A 199 41.29 20.61 -37.00
CA THR A 199 41.67 21.93 -37.53
C THR A 199 42.67 21.86 -38.69
N LEU A 200 42.78 20.71 -39.38
CA LEU A 200 43.67 20.51 -40.53
C LEU A 200 43.36 21.48 -41.68
N VAL A 201 44.42 21.99 -42.32
CA VAL A 201 44.37 22.85 -43.50
C VAL A 201 44.89 22.16 -44.77
N GLN A 202 45.53 21.00 -44.60
CA GLN A 202 46.12 20.14 -45.61
C GLN A 202 45.09 19.11 -46.13
N PRO A 203 45.18 18.66 -47.40
CA PRO A 203 44.33 17.59 -47.92
C PRO A 203 44.72 16.22 -47.34
N ALA A 204 43.83 15.23 -47.49
CA ALA A 204 43.93 13.93 -46.82
C ALA A 204 45.18 13.09 -47.23
N GLU A 205 45.77 13.38 -48.39
CA GLU A 205 47.00 12.78 -48.88
C GLU A 205 48.27 13.29 -48.19
N GLN A 206 48.20 14.43 -47.48
CA GLN A 206 49.33 15.08 -46.82
C GLN A 206 49.20 15.06 -45.28
N ALA A 207 47.98 15.22 -44.77
CA ALA A 207 47.68 15.08 -43.36
C ALA A 207 46.28 14.48 -43.21
N SER A 208 46.14 13.48 -42.35
CA SER A 208 44.86 12.83 -42.09
C SER A 208 44.60 12.65 -40.61
N PHE A 209 43.31 12.46 -40.27
CA PHE A 209 42.88 11.94 -38.98
C PHE A 209 41.97 10.72 -39.14
N GLY A 210 41.83 9.92 -38.10
CA GLY A 210 40.82 8.88 -38.03
C GLY A 210 40.39 8.63 -36.58
N ILE A 211 39.47 7.70 -36.38
CA ILE A 211 39.13 7.17 -35.06
C ILE A 211 39.07 5.65 -35.06
N THR A 212 39.39 5.05 -33.93
CA THR A 212 39.38 3.60 -33.71
C THR A 212 39.18 3.27 -32.23
N ASP A 213 39.06 1.99 -31.89
CA ASP A 213 38.79 1.49 -30.54
C ASP A 213 37.52 2.11 -29.90
N ILE A 214 36.53 2.43 -30.74
CA ILE A 214 35.33 3.20 -30.38
C ILE A 214 34.41 2.38 -29.48
N LYS A 215 34.07 2.94 -28.32
CA LYS A 215 33.18 2.35 -27.31
C LYS A 215 32.28 3.44 -26.71
N VAL A 216 31.01 3.13 -26.51
CA VAL A 216 30.09 3.96 -25.74
C VAL A 216 29.66 3.17 -24.52
N PHE A 217 29.78 3.79 -23.37
CA PHE A 217 29.40 3.22 -22.09
C PHE A 217 28.25 4.01 -21.48
N GLY A 218 27.49 3.36 -20.61
CA GLY A 218 26.52 4.02 -19.74
C GLY A 218 26.45 3.35 -18.37
N ILE A 219 25.75 4.01 -17.47
CA ILE A 219 25.48 3.53 -16.11
C ILE A 219 23.96 3.46 -15.97
N GLU A 220 23.41 2.28 -15.66
CA GLU A 220 21.99 2.15 -15.31
C GLU A 220 21.70 2.88 -13.99
N ALA A 221 20.52 3.52 -13.91
CA ALA A 221 19.96 3.99 -12.66
C ALA A 221 19.79 2.83 -11.65
N GLY A 222 19.92 3.15 -10.37
CA GLY A 222 19.55 2.27 -9.28
C GLY A 222 18.11 1.78 -9.42
N LYS A 223 17.87 0.53 -9.01
CA LYS A 223 16.55 -0.09 -9.00
C LYS A 223 16.06 -0.14 -7.57
N CYS A 224 14.86 0.39 -7.32
CA CYS A 224 14.24 0.29 -6.02
C CYS A 224 13.90 -1.17 -5.69
N GLU A 225 14.45 -1.66 -4.58
CA GLU A 225 14.18 -3.00 -4.03
C GLU A 225 13.53 -2.89 -2.64
N ALA A 226 12.65 -3.81 -2.30
CA ALA A 226 11.93 -3.79 -1.02
C ALA A 226 12.86 -3.91 0.21
N SER A 227 14.09 -4.39 0.03
CA SER A 227 15.16 -4.43 1.03
C SER A 227 15.69 -3.05 1.44
N LEU A 228 15.44 -2.00 0.65
CA LEU A 228 15.78 -0.61 0.99
C LEU A 228 14.78 0.03 1.96
N CYS A 229 13.54 -0.47 2.00
CA CYS A 229 12.49 0.13 2.82
C CYS A 229 12.63 -0.32 4.29
N GLY A 230 12.78 0.65 5.18
CA GLY A 230 12.88 0.44 6.61
C GLY A 230 11.56 0.01 7.26
N PRO A 231 11.59 -0.34 8.57
CA PRO A 231 10.40 -0.77 9.29
C PRO A 231 9.31 0.31 9.31
N GLY A 232 8.16 0.01 8.70
CA GLY A 232 7.05 0.95 8.56
C GLY A 232 7.00 1.69 7.23
N ARG A 233 7.73 1.23 6.21
CA ARG A 233 7.66 1.73 4.84
C ARG A 233 7.43 0.58 3.84
N LEU A 234 6.77 0.89 2.73
CA LEU A 234 6.51 -0.04 1.63
C LEU A 234 7.17 0.46 0.34
N LEU A 235 7.56 -0.46 -0.53
CA LEU A 235 8.09 -0.15 -1.85
C LEU A 235 6.97 0.50 -2.71
N LYS A 236 7.27 1.63 -3.35
CA LYS A 236 6.35 2.30 -4.28
C LYS A 236 5.94 1.38 -5.44
N GLU A 237 4.68 1.43 -5.86
CA GLU A 237 4.18 0.68 -7.03
C GLU A 237 3.75 1.63 -8.17
N PRO A 238 4.29 1.48 -9.40
CA PRO A 238 5.41 0.62 -9.77
C PRO A 238 6.73 1.11 -9.16
N PRO A 239 7.71 0.21 -8.89
CA PRO A 239 8.98 0.59 -8.31
C PRO A 239 9.72 1.58 -9.23
N PRO A 240 10.09 2.77 -8.74
CA PRO A 240 10.82 3.73 -9.55
C PRO A 240 12.25 3.25 -9.82
N ARG A 241 12.88 3.87 -10.83
CA ARG A 241 14.33 3.94 -10.93
C ARG A 241 14.77 5.22 -10.22
N CYS A 242 15.90 5.14 -9.52
CA CYS A 242 16.43 6.22 -8.70
C CYS A 242 17.11 7.29 -9.59
N GLU A 243 17.28 8.51 -9.09
CA GLU A 243 17.97 9.57 -9.85
C GLU A 243 19.46 9.26 -10.03
N PHE A 244 20.03 8.44 -9.14
CA PHE A 244 21.44 8.04 -9.12
C PHE A 244 21.64 6.52 -9.21
N MET A 245 22.89 6.06 -9.09
CA MET A 245 23.26 4.64 -9.07
C MET A 245 22.77 3.92 -7.81
N GLU A 246 22.90 4.61 -6.68
CA GLU A 246 22.38 4.18 -5.39
C GLU A 246 21.03 4.86 -5.15
N CYS A 247 20.17 4.19 -4.42
CA CYS A 247 18.80 4.57 -4.19
C CYS A 247 18.61 5.02 -2.74
N GLU A 248 18.07 6.22 -2.53
CA GLU A 248 17.68 6.65 -1.19
C GLU A 248 16.28 6.11 -0.82
N GLU A 249 16.06 5.87 0.48
CA GLU A 249 14.80 5.29 0.97
C GLU A 249 13.58 6.15 0.61
N ASP A 250 13.71 7.49 0.67
CA ASP A 250 12.64 8.42 0.30
C ASP A 250 12.33 8.43 -1.21
N GLU A 251 13.27 8.04 -2.08
CA GLU A 251 12.99 7.86 -3.52
C GLU A 251 12.12 6.61 -3.74
N CYS A 252 12.45 5.52 -3.06
CA CYS A 252 11.89 4.19 -3.33
C CYS A 252 10.63 3.83 -2.54
N CYS A 253 10.47 4.39 -1.35
CA CYS A 253 9.52 3.89 -0.37
C CYS A 253 8.49 4.95 0.03
N ASP A 254 7.25 4.53 0.24
CA ASP A 254 6.18 5.32 0.86
C ASP A 254 5.99 4.88 2.32
N ASP A 255 5.47 5.78 3.15
CA ASP A 255 5.09 5.43 4.52
C ASP A 255 3.97 4.38 4.51
N ALA A 256 4.21 3.24 5.17
CA ALA A 256 3.23 2.16 5.21
C ALA A 256 1.94 2.64 5.92
N PRO A 257 0.75 2.27 5.40
CA PRO A 257 -0.51 2.79 5.91
C PRO A 257 -0.69 2.42 7.39
N THR A 258 -1.48 3.22 8.11
CA THR A 258 -1.72 3.01 9.55
C THR A 258 -3.16 2.56 9.79
N CYS A 259 -3.37 1.75 10.83
CA CYS A 259 -4.68 1.23 11.16
C CYS A 259 -5.65 2.33 11.59
N ASP A 260 -6.73 2.53 10.83
CA ASP A 260 -7.82 3.44 11.16
C ASP A 260 -9.19 2.73 11.31
N ALA A 261 -10.17 3.43 11.87
CA ALA A 261 -11.49 2.87 12.18
C ALA A 261 -12.31 2.47 10.93
N GLY A 262 -12.01 3.03 9.76
CA GLY A 262 -12.60 2.69 8.47
C GLY A 262 -12.16 1.35 7.89
N VAL A 263 -11.03 0.81 8.34
CA VAL A 263 -10.61 -0.57 8.04
C VAL A 263 -11.61 -1.59 8.60
N CYS A 264 -12.17 -1.29 9.78
CA CYS A 264 -13.04 -2.21 10.52
C CYS A 264 -14.48 -2.22 9.98
N ARG A 265 -15.07 -3.42 9.86
CA ARG A 265 -16.46 -3.58 9.42
C ARG A 265 -17.44 -3.52 10.60
N ARG A 266 -18.75 -3.39 10.30
CA ARG A 266 -19.81 -3.53 11.32
C ARG A 266 -19.65 -4.85 12.08
N GLY A 267 -19.68 -4.79 13.41
CA GLY A 267 -19.39 -5.92 14.29
C GLY A 267 -17.91 -6.03 14.71
N GLN A 268 -17.06 -5.09 14.31
CA GLN A 268 -15.64 -5.02 14.69
C GLN A 268 -15.31 -3.64 15.24
N ILE A 269 -14.22 -3.56 16.00
CA ILE A 269 -13.62 -2.33 16.54
C ILE A 269 -12.12 -2.32 16.31
N LEU A 270 -11.54 -1.13 16.30
CA LEU A 270 -10.08 -0.93 16.24
C LEU A 270 -9.44 -1.52 17.51
N LYS A 271 -8.35 -2.29 17.36
CA LYS A 271 -7.68 -2.92 18.52
C LYS A 271 -7.14 -1.88 19.50
N GLN A 272 -7.06 -2.26 20.78
CA GLN A 272 -6.45 -1.41 21.81
C GLN A 272 -4.93 -1.27 21.63
N SER A 273 -4.27 -2.32 21.11
CA SER A 273 -2.86 -2.30 20.73
C SER A 273 -2.77 -2.45 19.21
N LEU A 274 -2.41 -1.38 18.52
CA LEU A 274 -2.21 -1.35 17.09
C LEU A 274 -0.71 -1.46 16.76
N PRO A 275 -0.35 -2.10 15.64
CA PRO A 275 0.99 -1.94 15.10
C PRO A 275 1.18 -0.48 14.67
N ARG A 276 2.44 -0.01 14.66
CA ARG A 276 2.75 1.37 14.26
C ARG A 276 2.37 1.65 12.80
N HIS A 277 2.50 0.63 11.95
CA HIS A 277 2.12 0.62 10.54
C HIS A 277 1.61 -0.78 10.17
N CYS A 278 0.83 -0.88 9.10
CA CYS A 278 0.31 -2.13 8.58
C CYS A 278 1.36 -2.89 7.75
N ALA A 279 1.24 -4.22 7.68
CA ALA A 279 2.17 -5.06 6.93
C ALA A 279 2.05 -4.94 5.39
N ALA A 280 0.94 -4.40 4.88
CA ALA A 280 0.68 -4.19 3.45
C ALA A 280 -0.37 -3.08 3.24
N GLU A 281 -0.49 -2.60 2.01
CA GLU A 281 -1.56 -1.71 1.58
C GLU A 281 -2.62 -2.45 0.75
N PRO A 282 -3.93 -2.29 1.01
CA PRO A 282 -4.51 -1.64 2.19
C PRO A 282 -4.35 -2.51 3.46
N CYS A 283 -4.35 -1.86 4.63
CA CYS A 283 -4.30 -2.51 5.94
C CYS A 283 -5.28 -3.69 6.07
N GLU A 284 -4.80 -4.83 6.57
CA GLU A 284 -5.65 -6.00 6.74
C GLU A 284 -6.54 -5.91 7.98
N ARG A 285 -7.81 -6.30 7.86
CA ARG A 285 -8.77 -6.27 8.99
C ARG A 285 -8.33 -7.09 10.21
N ARG A 286 -7.62 -8.21 10.01
CA ARG A 286 -7.10 -9.05 11.11
C ARG A 286 -5.94 -8.39 11.87
N GLU A 287 -5.27 -7.42 11.26
CA GLU A 287 -4.20 -6.65 11.86
C GLU A 287 -4.80 -5.55 12.75
N CYS A 288 -5.71 -4.75 12.18
CA CYS A 288 -6.25 -3.54 12.80
C CYS A 288 -7.46 -3.74 13.71
N CYS A 289 -8.23 -4.83 13.57
CA CYS A 289 -9.55 -4.93 14.20
C CYS A 289 -9.72 -6.18 15.07
N ASP A 290 -10.44 -6.03 16.18
CA ASP A 290 -11.00 -7.11 16.98
C ASP A 290 -12.52 -7.20 16.74
N ASP A 291 -13.09 -8.40 16.82
CA ASP A 291 -14.54 -8.59 16.76
C ASP A 291 -15.18 -8.08 18.06
N LEU A 292 -16.30 -7.36 17.96
CA LEU A 292 -17.11 -6.97 19.10
C LEU A 292 -17.68 -8.22 19.80
N PRO A 293 -17.79 -8.23 21.15
CA PRO A 293 -18.28 -9.39 21.88
C PRO A 293 -19.71 -9.73 21.49
N ARG A 294 -20.10 -10.99 21.70
CA ARG A 294 -21.45 -11.47 21.47
C ARG A 294 -22.21 -11.54 22.79
N CYS A 295 -23.54 -11.46 22.69
CA CYS A 295 -24.40 -11.69 23.83
C CYS A 295 -24.22 -13.12 24.37
N GLU A 296 -23.97 -13.24 25.66
CA GLU A 296 -23.79 -14.53 26.35
C GLU A 296 -24.60 -14.55 27.65
N GLN A 297 -24.96 -15.75 28.12
CA GLN A 297 -25.80 -15.92 29.30
C GLN A 297 -25.18 -15.30 30.58
N HIS A 298 -23.85 -15.18 30.66
CA HIS A 298 -23.15 -14.58 31.79
C HIS A 298 -23.36 -13.05 31.91
N VAL A 299 -23.85 -12.39 30.85
CA VAL A 299 -24.19 -10.95 30.83
C VAL A 299 -25.54 -10.70 31.54
N CYS A 300 -26.36 -11.73 31.69
CA CYS A 300 -27.68 -11.64 32.30
C CYS A 300 -27.61 -11.84 33.82
N SER A 301 -28.16 -10.89 34.56
CA SER A 301 -28.24 -10.96 36.02
C SER A 301 -29.30 -11.95 36.49
N ALA A 302 -29.31 -12.27 37.79
CA ALA A 302 -30.39 -13.04 38.39
C ALA A 302 -31.76 -12.41 38.08
N GLY A 303 -32.70 -13.23 37.60
CA GLY A 303 -34.01 -12.77 37.13
C GLY A 303 -34.06 -12.32 35.66
N GLN A 304 -33.02 -12.59 34.87
CA GLN A 304 -32.99 -12.31 33.43
C GLN A 304 -32.58 -13.55 32.62
N ILE A 305 -33.04 -13.64 31.37
CA ILE A 305 -32.67 -14.69 30.43
C ILE A 305 -32.15 -14.08 29.12
N LEU A 306 -31.24 -14.78 28.45
CA LEU A 306 -30.70 -14.35 27.16
C LEU A 306 -31.81 -14.23 26.10
N LYS A 307 -31.84 -13.12 25.36
CA LYS A 307 -32.83 -12.85 24.32
C LYS A 307 -32.87 -13.93 23.26
N ARG A 308 -34.07 -14.20 22.74
CA ARG A 308 -34.23 -15.10 21.58
C ARG A 308 -33.70 -14.50 20.29
N LEU A 309 -33.81 -13.17 20.15
CA LEU A 309 -33.28 -12.39 19.03
C LEU A 309 -32.20 -11.45 19.55
N GLN A 310 -30.97 -11.98 19.64
CA GLN A 310 -29.79 -11.19 19.99
C GLN A 310 -29.25 -10.44 18.76
N PRO A 311 -28.59 -9.29 18.93
CA PRO A 311 -27.74 -8.74 17.88
C PRO A 311 -26.55 -9.68 17.63
N HIS A 312 -26.03 -9.72 16.40
CA HIS A 312 -24.85 -10.56 16.07
C HIS A 312 -23.60 -10.22 16.90
N HIS A 313 -23.49 -8.96 17.32
CA HIS A 313 -22.42 -8.39 18.14
C HIS A 313 -23.01 -7.26 18.99
N CYS A 314 -22.46 -7.04 20.18
CA CYS A 314 -22.88 -5.96 21.07
C CYS A 314 -22.40 -4.59 20.58
N ARG A 315 -23.09 -3.52 20.96
CA ARG A 315 -22.82 -2.15 20.47
C ARG A 315 -21.47 -1.57 20.93
N ALA A 316 -20.88 -2.12 21.99
CA ALA A 316 -19.65 -1.64 22.60
C ALA A 316 -18.71 -2.82 22.97
N THR A 317 -17.50 -2.51 23.43
CA THR A 317 -16.48 -3.45 23.94
C THR A 317 -16.97 -4.38 25.05
N ALA A 318 -18.08 -4.04 25.71
CA ALA A 318 -18.77 -4.91 26.66
C ALA A 318 -20.27 -4.94 26.34
N CYS A 319 -20.84 -6.13 26.37
CA CYS A 319 -22.28 -6.34 26.25
C CYS A 319 -23.01 -5.85 27.50
N THR A 320 -24.20 -5.28 27.33
CA THR A 320 -25.04 -4.85 28.45
C THR A 320 -26.24 -5.77 28.65
N SER A 321 -26.70 -5.94 29.89
CA SER A 321 -27.90 -6.75 30.18
C SER A 321 -29.13 -6.26 29.41
N LYS A 322 -29.33 -4.94 29.30
CA LYS A 322 -30.42 -4.34 28.50
C LYS A 322 -30.34 -4.69 27.01
N GLU A 323 -29.15 -4.84 26.46
CA GLU A 323 -28.94 -5.24 25.07
C GLU A 323 -29.23 -6.73 24.87
N CYS A 324 -28.69 -7.58 25.74
CA CYS A 324 -28.66 -9.03 25.54
C CYS A 324 -29.78 -9.83 26.21
N CYS A 325 -30.43 -9.29 27.23
CA CYS A 325 -31.28 -10.06 28.14
C CYS A 325 -32.69 -9.48 28.24
N ASP A 326 -33.67 -10.37 28.40
CA ASP A 326 -35.05 -10.08 28.73
C ASP A 326 -35.28 -10.36 30.22
N ASP A 327 -36.06 -9.52 30.89
CA ASP A 327 -36.44 -9.72 32.29
C ASP A 327 -37.43 -10.89 32.41
N LEU A 328 -37.14 -11.84 33.30
CA LEU A 328 -38.04 -12.97 33.56
C LEU A 328 -39.27 -12.49 34.32
N PRO A 329 -40.50 -12.89 33.91
CA PRO A 329 -41.70 -12.49 34.61
C PRO A 329 -41.72 -13.07 36.04
N ARG A 330 -42.30 -12.32 36.97
CA ARG A 330 -42.58 -12.78 38.33
C ARG A 330 -43.95 -13.45 38.38
N CYS A 331 -44.11 -14.46 39.24
CA CYS A 331 -45.41 -15.07 39.49
C CYS A 331 -46.40 -14.06 40.09
N ALA A 332 -47.61 -14.01 39.53
CA ALA A 332 -48.70 -13.16 39.99
C ALA A 332 -50.00 -13.97 40.10
N ALA A 333 -50.84 -13.66 41.09
CA ALA A 333 -52.08 -14.40 41.34
C ALA A 333 -53.05 -14.37 40.14
N SER A 334 -53.01 -13.31 39.33
CA SER A 334 -53.79 -13.16 38.09
C SER A 334 -53.41 -14.14 36.97
N ARG A 335 -52.28 -14.86 37.08
CA ARG A 335 -51.93 -15.93 36.13
C ARG A 335 -52.54 -17.28 36.47
N CYS A 336 -52.96 -17.52 37.72
CA CYS A 336 -53.51 -18.82 38.10
C CYS A 336 -54.91 -19.02 37.51
N VAL A 337 -55.09 -20.10 36.75
CA VAL A 337 -56.40 -20.52 36.24
C VAL A 337 -57.39 -20.86 37.36
N ALA A 338 -58.69 -20.86 37.04
CA ALA A 338 -59.75 -21.16 38.00
C ALA A 338 -59.53 -22.52 38.69
N GLY A 339 -59.58 -22.52 40.02
CA GLY A 339 -59.27 -23.69 40.87
C GLY A 339 -57.80 -23.80 41.29
N ARG A 340 -56.98 -22.77 41.03
CA ARG A 340 -55.59 -22.66 41.51
C ARG A 340 -55.32 -21.34 42.21
N VAL A 341 -54.35 -21.35 43.11
CA VAL A 341 -53.92 -20.21 43.94
C VAL A 341 -52.41 -20.04 43.91
N LEU A 342 -51.92 -18.82 44.07
CA LEU A 342 -50.49 -18.51 44.07
C LEU A 342 -49.75 -19.27 45.19
N LYS A 343 -48.56 -19.80 44.87
CA LYS A 343 -47.63 -20.40 45.83
C LYS A 343 -47.18 -19.41 46.91
N GLN A 344 -46.79 -19.91 48.08
CA GLN A 344 -46.19 -19.11 49.14
C GLN A 344 -45.00 -19.84 49.80
N PRO A 345 -43.78 -19.28 49.73
CA PRO A 345 -43.41 -18.18 48.83
C PRO A 345 -43.54 -18.62 47.35
N PRO A 346 -43.98 -17.75 46.44
CA PRO A 346 -43.82 -18.01 45.02
C PRO A 346 -42.32 -17.97 44.65
N PRO A 347 -41.88 -18.66 43.58
CA PRO A 347 -40.53 -18.47 43.08
C PRO A 347 -40.33 -17.01 42.66
N GLU A 348 -39.14 -16.45 42.88
CA GLU A 348 -38.91 -15.02 42.67
C GLU A 348 -39.09 -14.62 41.20
N PHE A 349 -38.69 -15.51 40.29
CA PHE A 349 -38.82 -15.39 38.84
C PHE A 349 -39.25 -16.73 38.26
N CYS A 350 -39.90 -16.67 37.10
CA CYS A 350 -40.25 -17.85 36.31
C CYS A 350 -39.04 -18.31 35.47
N LYS A 351 -38.99 -19.60 35.13
CA LYS A 351 -37.86 -20.25 34.44
C LYS A 351 -37.67 -19.76 33.00
N ASP A 352 -38.77 -19.40 32.35
CA ASP A 352 -38.85 -18.96 30.96
C ASP A 352 -39.60 -17.61 30.87
N LEU A 353 -39.61 -17.00 29.68
CA LEU A 353 -40.32 -15.73 29.38
C LEU A 353 -41.84 -15.76 29.63
N SER A 354 -42.41 -16.93 29.95
CA SER A 354 -43.78 -17.09 30.37
C SER A 354 -43.89 -18.03 31.56
N CYS A 355 -44.27 -17.49 32.71
CA CYS A 355 -44.68 -18.26 33.88
C CYS A 355 -45.77 -19.27 33.52
N THR A 356 -45.59 -20.53 33.96
CA THR A 356 -46.61 -21.59 33.83
C THR A 356 -47.42 -21.76 35.11
N ASP A 357 -48.64 -22.31 35.01
CA ASP A 357 -49.47 -22.60 36.20
C ASP A 357 -48.78 -23.54 37.17
N ALA A 358 -48.10 -24.58 36.67
CA ALA A 358 -47.41 -25.57 37.49
C ALA A 358 -46.22 -24.96 38.26
N GLU A 359 -45.63 -23.89 37.73
CA GLU A 359 -44.54 -23.15 38.35
C GLU A 359 -45.05 -22.21 39.44
N CYS A 360 -46.07 -21.39 39.15
CA CYS A 360 -46.52 -20.32 40.04
C CYS A 360 -47.63 -20.71 41.03
N CYS A 361 -48.43 -21.73 40.72
CA CYS A 361 -49.70 -21.97 41.40
C CYS A 361 -49.75 -23.37 42.01
N ASP A 362 -50.42 -23.47 43.16
CA ASP A 362 -50.86 -24.71 43.76
C ASP A 362 -52.33 -24.95 43.40
N ASP A 363 -52.79 -26.21 43.43
CA ASP A 363 -54.22 -26.50 43.37
C ASP A 363 -54.92 -25.90 44.61
N SER A 364 -56.03 -25.19 44.39
CA SER A 364 -56.85 -24.66 45.49
C SER A 364 -57.32 -25.80 46.40
N PRO A 365 -57.51 -25.55 47.72
CA PRO A 365 -58.16 -26.52 48.58
C PRO A 365 -59.58 -26.79 48.07
N LYS A 366 -60.02 -28.03 48.19
CA LYS A 366 -61.42 -28.43 48.00
C LYS A 366 -62.15 -28.31 49.33
N CYS A 367 -63.42 -27.92 49.31
CA CYS A 367 -64.28 -27.90 50.48
C CYS A 367 -64.25 -29.26 51.21
N LYS A 368 -63.95 -29.24 52.50
CA LYS A 368 -63.98 -30.40 53.40
C LYS A 368 -65.05 -30.21 54.48
N PRO A 369 -65.56 -31.31 55.10
CA PRO A 369 -66.47 -31.20 56.24
C PRO A 369 -65.93 -30.38 57.42
N SER A 370 -64.60 -30.30 57.56
CA SER A 370 -63.91 -29.45 58.56
C SER A 370 -64.16 -27.95 58.37
N ASP A 371 -64.53 -27.53 57.16
CA ASP A 371 -64.65 -26.12 56.78
C ASP A 371 -66.06 -25.58 57.10
N CYS A 372 -66.97 -26.46 57.51
CA CYS A 372 -68.35 -26.14 57.89
C CYS A 372 -68.56 -26.29 59.39
N ARG A 373 -68.81 -25.17 60.08
CA ARG A 373 -69.24 -25.19 61.49
C ARG A 373 -70.68 -25.70 61.59
N SER A 374 -70.89 -26.69 62.46
CA SER A 374 -72.22 -27.25 62.78
C SER A 374 -73.21 -26.13 63.13
N PRO A 375 -74.47 -26.16 62.63
CA PRO A 375 -75.16 -27.28 61.97
C PRO A 375 -75.07 -27.30 60.43
N LYS A 376 -74.16 -26.54 59.81
CA LYS A 376 -74.01 -26.54 58.35
C LYS A 376 -73.26 -27.79 57.86
N VAL A 377 -73.54 -28.20 56.62
CA VAL A 377 -72.82 -29.28 55.92
C VAL A 377 -72.23 -28.74 54.61
N VAL A 378 -71.26 -29.44 54.03
CA VAL A 378 -70.72 -29.07 52.71
C VAL A 378 -71.85 -29.13 51.68
N SER A 379 -72.05 -28.04 50.95
CA SER A 379 -73.13 -27.92 49.97
C SER A 379 -72.93 -28.86 48.80
N LYS A 380 -74.02 -29.44 48.29
CA LYS A 380 -74.00 -30.16 47.01
C LYS A 380 -73.71 -29.24 45.81
N GLN A 381 -73.86 -27.93 46.00
CA GLN A 381 -73.56 -26.88 45.02
C GLN A 381 -72.22 -26.18 45.32
N ALA A 382 -71.45 -26.65 46.31
CA ALA A 382 -70.13 -26.11 46.61
C ALA A 382 -69.23 -26.17 45.36
N PRO A 383 -68.41 -25.15 45.10
CA PRO A 383 -67.51 -25.16 43.96
C PRO A 383 -66.49 -26.29 44.10
N ALA A 384 -66.02 -26.84 42.97
CA ALA A 384 -65.03 -27.93 42.96
C ALA A 384 -63.72 -27.58 43.69
N PHE A 385 -63.46 -26.27 43.85
CA PHE A 385 -62.27 -25.67 44.43
C PHE A 385 -62.65 -24.33 45.10
N CYS A 386 -62.01 -24.01 46.21
CA CYS A 386 -62.23 -22.74 46.93
C CYS A 386 -61.50 -21.59 46.23
N LYS A 387 -62.04 -20.37 46.37
CA LYS A 387 -61.54 -19.17 45.68
C LYS A 387 -60.17 -18.73 46.20
N ASP A 388 -59.97 -18.84 47.51
CA ASP A 388 -58.74 -18.49 48.21
C ASP A 388 -58.02 -19.75 48.77
N ARG A 389 -56.81 -19.55 49.30
CA ARG A 389 -56.00 -20.58 50.00
C ARG A 389 -56.68 -21.21 51.23
N LYS A 390 -57.83 -20.70 51.66
CA LYS A 390 -58.70 -21.29 52.68
C LYS A 390 -60.14 -21.23 52.21
N CYS A 391 -60.81 -22.37 52.27
CA CYS A 391 -62.24 -22.48 52.07
C CYS A 391 -63.01 -21.70 53.14
N THR A 392 -63.97 -20.88 52.73
CA THR A 392 -64.84 -20.15 53.67
C THR A 392 -66.18 -20.85 53.85
N GLU A 393 -66.80 -20.71 55.03
CA GLU A 393 -68.14 -21.27 55.28
C GLU A 393 -69.19 -20.79 54.26
N ALA A 394 -69.04 -19.56 53.75
CA ALA A 394 -69.99 -18.97 52.79
C ALA A 394 -69.88 -19.59 51.39
N GLU A 395 -68.70 -20.08 51.01
CA GLU A 395 -68.47 -20.73 49.70
C GLU A 395 -68.77 -22.23 49.74
N CYS A 396 -68.51 -22.88 50.88
CA CYS A 396 -68.56 -24.33 50.97
C CYS A 396 -69.82 -24.91 51.60
N CYS A 397 -70.59 -24.16 52.38
CA CYS A 397 -71.53 -24.76 53.35
C CYS A 397 -72.97 -24.29 53.20
N GLU A 398 -73.91 -25.25 53.21
CA GLU A 398 -75.35 -24.98 53.21
C GLU A 398 -76.00 -25.36 54.56
N THR A 399 -77.06 -24.64 54.92
CA THR A 399 -77.91 -24.99 56.06
C THR A 399 -78.90 -26.08 55.67
N LEU A 400 -79.01 -27.13 56.49
CA LEU A 400 -79.95 -28.24 56.29
C LEU A 400 -81.42 -27.78 56.38
N SER A 401 -82.03 -27.51 55.24
CA SER A 401 -83.48 -27.28 55.11
C SER A 401 -84.27 -28.56 55.44
N LYS A 402 -85.29 -28.45 56.30
CA LYS A 402 -86.17 -29.57 56.69
C LYS A 402 -86.96 -30.10 55.48
N PRO A 403 -87.24 -31.42 55.40
CA PRO A 403 -87.83 -32.02 54.20
C PRO A 403 -89.31 -31.66 54.01
N ILE A 404 -89.66 -31.28 52.77
CA ILE A 404 -91.04 -31.10 52.29
C ILE A 404 -91.55 -32.43 51.70
N LYS A 405 -92.85 -32.72 51.86
CA LYS A 405 -93.47 -34.01 51.54
C LYS A 405 -93.73 -34.24 50.04
N SER A 406 -93.95 -35.51 49.72
CA SER A 406 -94.16 -36.17 48.43
C SER A 406 -95.45 -35.84 47.67
N ASP A 407 -95.39 -35.85 46.34
CA ASP A 407 -96.27 -36.53 45.34
C ASP A 407 -96.00 -35.96 43.92
N THR A 408 -96.25 -36.59 42.75
CA THR A 408 -96.73 -37.94 42.37
C THR A 408 -96.15 -38.39 41.00
N ARG A 409 -96.32 -39.68 40.67
CA ARG A 409 -96.19 -40.39 39.36
C ARG A 409 -96.17 -39.57 38.04
N SER A 410 -95.39 -40.01 37.03
CA SER A 410 -95.92 -40.82 35.88
C SER A 410 -94.87 -41.33 34.85
N SER A 411 -95.09 -42.56 34.37
CA SER A 411 -94.81 -43.15 33.03
C SER A 411 -93.41 -43.14 32.35
N HIS A 412 -92.88 -44.37 32.19
CA HIS A 412 -91.99 -44.96 31.16
C HIS A 412 -92.28 -44.58 29.67
N PRO A 413 -91.46 -44.98 28.64
CA PRO A 413 -90.44 -46.04 28.61
C PRO A 413 -89.08 -45.82 27.86
N PHE A 414 -88.21 -46.83 28.04
CA PHE A 414 -87.12 -47.36 27.17
C PHE A 414 -87.38 -47.33 25.64
N PRO A 415 -86.40 -47.62 24.72
CA PRO A 415 -85.09 -48.29 24.89
C PRO A 415 -83.89 -47.48 24.28
N ARG A 416 -82.68 -47.97 23.92
CA ARG A 416 -82.06 -49.32 23.84
C ARG A 416 -80.52 -49.26 24.12
N ALA A 417 -79.76 -50.23 23.60
CA ALA A 417 -78.33 -50.50 23.84
C ALA A 417 -77.43 -50.34 22.59
N LEU A 418 -76.13 -50.13 22.80
CA LEU A 418 -74.93 -50.76 22.17
C LEU A 418 -73.69 -50.11 22.88
N LEU A 419 -72.72 -50.76 23.52
CA LEU A 419 -71.84 -51.91 23.21
C LEU A 419 -70.94 -51.74 21.96
N VAL A 420 -69.69 -52.23 22.10
CA VAL A 420 -68.47 -52.13 21.24
C VAL A 420 -67.51 -51.01 21.71
N ALA A 421 -66.41 -51.23 22.44
CA ALA A 421 -65.30 -52.20 22.40
C ALA A 421 -64.10 -51.76 21.52
N VAL A 422 -62.95 -51.61 22.21
CA VAL A 422 -61.56 -51.92 21.80
C VAL A 422 -61.10 -51.59 20.37
N ALA A 423 -60.12 -50.69 20.26
CA ALA A 423 -58.93 -50.91 19.43
C ALA A 423 -57.76 -50.01 19.89
N ALA A 424 -56.55 -50.57 19.93
CA ALA A 424 -55.31 -49.82 20.07
C ALA A 424 -54.70 -49.55 18.68
N THR A 425 -53.91 -48.47 18.55
CA THR A 425 -52.83 -48.41 17.55
C THR A 425 -51.79 -47.36 17.93
N LEU A 426 -50.52 -47.76 17.87
CA LEU A 426 -49.39 -46.86 17.67
C LEU A 426 -49.41 -46.31 16.23
N PRO A 427 -48.61 -45.29 15.92
CA PRO A 427 -47.43 -45.67 15.13
C PRO A 427 -46.12 -45.02 15.61
N MET A 428 -45.02 -45.72 15.31
CA MET A 428 -43.68 -45.14 15.29
C MET A 428 -43.47 -44.32 14.02
N SER A 429 -42.56 -43.33 14.05
CA SER A 429 -41.45 -43.14 13.07
C SER A 429 -40.92 -41.70 13.14
N GLY A 430 -39.60 -41.51 13.11
CA GLY A 430 -39.02 -40.15 13.13
C GLY A 430 -37.51 -40.03 13.37
N LEU A 431 -36.70 -41.03 12.99
CA LEU A 431 -35.24 -40.89 12.97
C LEU A 431 -34.77 -40.46 11.57
N GLY A 432 -33.95 -39.41 11.49
CA GLY A 432 -33.32 -38.91 10.26
C GLY A 432 -32.12 -38.01 10.60
N PRO A 433 -30.98 -38.09 9.87
CA PRO A 433 -29.68 -37.77 10.47
C PRO A 433 -29.16 -36.34 10.22
N HIS A 434 -28.43 -35.81 11.20
CA HIS A 434 -27.45 -34.75 10.97
C HIS A 434 -26.19 -35.33 10.28
N LYS A 435 -25.77 -34.71 9.18
CA LYS A 435 -24.46 -34.96 8.57
C LYS A 435 -23.37 -34.28 9.40
N LEU A 436 -22.29 -35.00 9.68
CA LEU A 436 -20.96 -34.37 9.71
C LEU A 436 -20.50 -34.16 8.26
N SER A 437 -19.83 -33.04 8.02
CA SER A 437 -18.83 -32.90 6.96
C SER A 437 -17.54 -32.41 7.59
N VAL A 438 -16.43 -32.91 7.06
CA VAL A 438 -15.05 -32.46 7.29
C VAL A 438 -14.86 -31.04 6.74
#